data_AF-A0A957L3I0-F1
#
_entry.id   AF-A0A957L3I0-F1
#
_cell.length_a   1.000
_cell.length_b   1.000
_cell.length_c   1.000
_cell.angle_alpha   90.00
_cell.angle_beta   90.00
_cell.angle_gamma   90.00
#
_symmetry.space_group_name_H-M   'P 1'
#
loop_
_entity.id
_entity.type
_entity.pdbx_description
1 polymer ?
#
loop_
_entity_poly.entity_id
_entity_poly.type
_entity_poly.pdbx_seq_one_letter_code
_entity_poly.pdbx_strand_id
1 'polypeptide(L)'
;NRHQEQRGSTQRLHLSAKRSHPGKWDFWLHPTLPLKLKLVLGSGTTRLDLTPLTVTQLTIDRSNGRCVALLPDNGDTVIKVEGGPGDLTLISAPAAAVTINAPDSVRLKRDEARFPGRDGFYQSPGWNHAASQIWIDIEAGAGTIEIR
;
A
#
# COMPACT_ATOMS: atom_id res chain seq x y z
N ASN A 1 40.27 -17.03 12.44
CA ASN A 1 39.20 -16.02 12.50
C ASN A 1 38.26 -16.19 11.33
N ARG A 2 37.08 -16.79 11.55
CA ARG A 2 36.01 -16.84 10.55
C ARG A 2 35.22 -15.54 10.65
N HIS A 3 35.27 -14.71 9.62
CA HIS A 3 34.29 -13.65 9.43
C HIS A 3 32.97 -14.32 9.04
N GLN A 4 32.04 -14.36 9.98
CA GLN A 4 30.65 -14.71 9.73
C GLN A 4 30.03 -13.53 8.98
N GLU A 5 29.87 -13.69 7.67
CA GLU A 5 29.13 -12.75 6.83
C GLU A 5 27.68 -12.76 7.33
N GLN A 6 27.28 -11.68 8.02
CA GLN A 6 25.88 -11.47 8.37
C GLN A 6 25.11 -11.24 7.08
N ARG A 7 24.49 -12.30 6.54
CA ARG A 7 23.52 -12.20 5.46
C ARG A 7 22.31 -11.43 6.02
N GLY A 8 22.27 -10.12 5.76
CA GLY A 8 21.06 -9.33 5.95
C GLY A 8 19.89 -10.03 5.25
N SER A 9 18.78 -10.20 5.96
CA SER A 9 17.61 -10.93 5.46
C SER A 9 16.94 -10.13 4.34
N THR A 10 17.34 -10.28 3.09
CA THR A 10 16.69 -9.58 1.98
C THR A 10 15.30 -10.16 1.74
N GLN A 11 14.29 -9.30 1.66
CA GLN A 11 12.89 -9.69 1.47
C GLN A 11 12.53 -9.70 -0.01
N ARG A 12 11.70 -10.66 -0.43
CA ARG A 12 11.29 -10.80 -1.84
C ARG A 12 9.95 -10.13 -2.09
N LEU A 13 9.97 -9.04 -2.84
CA LEU A 13 8.78 -8.39 -3.38
C LEU A 13 8.37 -9.06 -4.70
N HIS A 14 7.14 -9.56 -4.75
CA HIS A 14 6.60 -10.18 -5.94
C HIS A 14 5.68 -9.20 -6.66
N LEU A 15 5.94 -8.92 -7.94
CA LEU A 15 5.02 -8.22 -8.84
C LEU A 15 4.57 -9.19 -9.94
N SER A 16 3.27 -9.23 -10.21
CA SER A 16 2.72 -9.99 -11.34
C SER A 16 1.81 -9.09 -12.15
N ALA A 17 1.84 -9.24 -13.48
CA ALA A 17 0.90 -8.61 -14.39
C ALA A 17 0.46 -9.64 -15.46
N LYS A 18 -0.84 -9.76 -15.72
CA LYS A 18 -1.39 -10.60 -16.80
C LYS A 18 -1.57 -9.76 -18.07
N ARG A 19 -0.73 -9.98 -19.08
CA ARG A 19 -1.09 -9.91 -20.51
C ARG A 19 -0.92 -11.31 -21.12
N SER A 20 -1.10 -11.46 -22.44
CA SER A 20 -0.98 -12.71 -23.20
C SER A 20 0.27 -13.56 -22.90
N HIS A 21 1.28 -13.02 -22.20
CA HIS A 21 2.31 -13.75 -21.47
C HIS A 21 2.42 -13.19 -20.03
N PRO A 22 2.46 -14.03 -18.97
CA PRO A 22 2.62 -13.56 -17.60
C PRO A 22 4.05 -13.06 -17.36
N GLY A 23 4.20 -11.75 -17.12
CA GLY A 23 5.43 -11.17 -16.60
C GLY A 23 5.43 -11.29 -15.08
N LYS A 24 6.31 -12.14 -14.54
CA LYS A 24 6.59 -12.21 -13.10
C LYS A 24 7.91 -11.51 -12.84
N TRP A 25 7.88 -10.53 -11.94
CA TRP A 25 9.09 -9.84 -11.48
C TRP A 25 9.27 -10.09 -10.00
N ASP A 26 10.43 -10.60 -9.63
CA ASP A 26 10.83 -10.82 -8.25
C ASP A 26 11.97 -9.84 -7.93
N PHE A 27 11.75 -8.95 -6.96
CA PHE A 27 12.76 -8.00 -6.48
C PHE A 27 13.21 -8.40 -5.08
N TRP A 28 14.48 -8.23 -4.77
CA TRP A 28 15.01 -8.42 -3.43
C TRP A 28 15.35 -7.05 -2.85
N LEU A 29 14.62 -6.66 -1.80
CA LEU A 29 14.77 -5.38 -1.13
C LEU A 29 15.23 -5.61 0.31
N HIS A 30 16.07 -4.70 0.80
CA HIS A 30 16.49 -4.77 2.20
C HIS A 30 15.31 -4.36 3.11
N PRO A 31 14.93 -5.18 4.11
CA PRO A 31 13.72 -4.94 4.90
C PRO A 31 13.80 -3.68 5.76
N THR A 32 14.97 -3.39 6.32
CA THR A 32 15.12 -2.34 7.34
C THR A 32 15.58 -1.00 6.78
N LEU A 33 15.91 -0.93 5.49
CA LEU A 33 16.24 0.36 4.90
C LEU A 33 14.94 1.12 4.66
N PRO A 34 14.83 2.39 5.07
CA PRO A 34 13.67 3.21 4.74
C PRO A 34 13.53 3.35 3.22
N LEU A 35 12.44 2.84 2.66
CA LEU A 35 12.17 2.86 1.22
C LEU A 35 11.16 3.93 0.84
N LYS A 36 11.40 4.57 -0.30
CA LYS A 36 10.39 5.33 -1.04
C LYS A 36 10.10 4.58 -2.33
N LEU A 37 8.86 4.17 -2.53
CA LEU A 37 8.44 3.35 -3.67
C LEU A 37 7.43 4.11 -4.53
N LYS A 38 7.66 4.16 -5.84
CA LYS A 38 6.67 4.62 -6.82
C LYS A 38 6.30 3.47 -7.75
N LEU A 39 5.02 3.14 -7.79
CA LEU A 39 4.44 2.10 -8.63
C LEU A 39 3.63 2.78 -9.73
N VAL A 40 4.06 2.62 -10.98
CA VAL A 40 3.30 3.07 -12.16
C VAL A 40 2.65 1.84 -12.79
N LEU A 41 1.35 1.71 -12.62
CA LEU A 41 0.57 0.53 -13.00
C LEU A 41 -0.27 0.84 -14.24
N GLY A 42 0.03 0.18 -15.34
CA GLY A 42 -0.86 0.09 -16.50
C GLY A 42 -1.87 -1.05 -16.36
N SER A 43 -2.35 -1.55 -17.48
CA SER A 43 -3.41 -2.57 -17.53
C SER A 43 -2.98 -3.90 -16.90
N GLY A 44 -3.79 -4.45 -16.00
CA GLY A 44 -3.61 -5.80 -15.49
C GLY A 44 -4.10 -5.97 -14.06
N THR A 45 -3.61 -7.03 -13.41
CA THR A 45 -3.80 -7.26 -11.97
C THR A 45 -2.44 -7.34 -11.31
N THR A 46 -2.18 -6.45 -10.36
CA THR A 46 -0.97 -6.42 -9.54
C THR A 46 -1.29 -6.88 -8.13
N ARG A 47 -0.41 -7.71 -7.57
CA ARG A 47 -0.40 -8.03 -6.14
C ARG A 47 0.95 -7.62 -5.58
N LEU A 48 0.93 -7.01 -4.41
CA LEU A 48 2.11 -6.46 -3.74
C LEU A 48 2.06 -6.84 -2.27
N ASP A 49 3.17 -7.38 -1.77
CA ASP A 49 3.34 -7.63 -0.34
C ASP A 49 4.45 -6.73 0.19
N LEU A 50 4.06 -5.63 0.85
CA LEU A 50 4.96 -4.69 1.51
C LEU A 50 5.08 -4.94 3.01
N THR A 51 4.40 -5.96 3.56
CA THR A 51 4.41 -6.22 5.00
C THR A 51 5.84 -6.29 5.57
N PRO A 52 6.84 -6.93 4.94
CA PRO A 52 8.14 -7.09 5.58
C PRO A 52 9.09 -5.91 5.30
N LEU A 53 8.62 -4.82 4.69
CA LEU A 53 9.45 -3.70 4.25
C LEU A 53 9.17 -2.45 5.08
N THR A 54 10.21 -1.70 5.42
CA THR A 54 10.09 -0.36 5.99
C THR A 54 9.87 0.67 4.87
N VAL A 55 8.63 0.83 4.42
CA VAL A 55 8.26 1.82 3.40
C VAL A 55 7.82 3.12 4.07
N THR A 56 8.57 4.20 3.87
CA THR A 56 8.22 5.52 4.42
C THR A 56 7.30 6.31 3.50
N GLN A 57 7.39 6.06 2.18
CA GLN A 57 6.55 6.70 1.19
C GLN A 57 6.19 5.71 0.07
N LEU A 58 4.90 5.64 -0.25
CA LEU A 58 4.37 4.83 -1.33
C LEU A 58 3.51 5.69 -2.26
N THR A 59 3.89 5.79 -3.52
CA THR A 59 3.04 6.39 -4.56
C THR A 59 2.52 5.30 -5.48
N ILE A 60 1.20 5.19 -5.60
CA ILE A 60 0.54 4.26 -6.52
C ILE A 60 -0.16 5.09 -7.60
N ASP A 61 0.46 5.15 -8.78
CA ASP A 61 -0.08 5.80 -9.97
C ASP A 61 -0.65 4.72 -10.90
N ARG A 62 -1.93 4.81 -11.22
CA ARG A 62 -2.62 3.77 -12.00
C ARG A 62 -3.32 4.37 -13.20
N SER A 63 -3.17 3.77 -14.37
CA SER A 63 -3.95 4.17 -15.55
C SER A 63 -5.25 3.36 -15.65
N ASN A 64 -5.15 2.04 -15.52
CA ASN A 64 -6.28 1.10 -15.52
C ASN A 64 -5.91 -0.23 -14.85
N GLY A 65 -6.89 -0.99 -14.33
CA GLY A 65 -6.67 -2.33 -13.80
C GLY A 65 -6.91 -2.48 -12.29
N ARG A 66 -6.45 -3.59 -11.74
CA ARG A 66 -6.65 -3.98 -10.33
C ARG A 66 -5.33 -4.06 -9.59
N CYS A 67 -5.26 -3.48 -8.39
CA CYS A 67 -4.12 -3.63 -7.50
C CYS A 67 -4.59 -4.08 -6.12
N VAL A 68 -3.90 -5.06 -5.54
CA VAL A 68 -4.04 -5.45 -4.14
C VAL A 68 -2.68 -5.30 -3.47
N ALA A 69 -2.59 -4.42 -2.47
CA ALA A 69 -1.37 -4.20 -1.72
C ALA A 69 -1.59 -4.53 -0.24
N LEU A 70 -0.77 -5.45 0.28
CA LEU A 70 -0.57 -5.59 1.72
C LEU A 70 0.41 -4.51 2.15
N LEU A 71 -0.03 -3.63 3.06
CA LEU A 71 0.75 -2.48 3.50
C LEU A 71 1.82 -2.88 4.52
N PRO A 72 2.87 -2.06 4.71
CA PRO A 72 3.82 -2.24 5.81
C PRO A 72 3.11 -2.41 7.15
N ASP A 73 3.62 -3.30 7.98
CA ASP A 73 3.15 -3.51 9.36
C ASP A 73 4.09 -2.86 10.40
N ASN A 74 5.09 -2.12 9.92
CA ASN A 74 6.13 -1.49 10.72
C ASN A 74 6.47 -0.10 10.19
N GLY A 75 6.73 0.79 11.14
CA GLY A 75 7.08 2.18 10.85
C GLY A 75 5.92 3.00 10.30
N ASP A 76 6.23 4.27 10.06
CA ASP A 76 5.29 5.25 9.57
C ASP A 76 5.33 5.31 8.04
N THR A 77 4.17 5.30 7.40
CA THR A 77 4.05 5.27 5.93
C THR A 77 3.09 6.33 5.42
N VAL A 78 3.56 7.16 4.49
CA VAL A 78 2.69 8.04 3.71
C VAL A 78 2.39 7.40 2.36
N ILE A 79 1.11 7.19 2.06
CA ILE A 79 0.62 6.60 0.82
C ILE A 79 -0.11 7.68 0.03
N LYS A 80 0.29 7.87 -1.22
CA LYS A 80 -0.41 8.69 -2.19
C LYS A 80 -0.96 7.81 -3.31
N VAL A 81 -2.26 7.88 -3.55
CA VAL A 81 -2.93 7.18 -4.65
C VAL A 81 -3.29 8.19 -5.73
N GLU A 82 -2.74 8.01 -6.92
CA GLU A 82 -2.95 8.88 -8.08
C GLU A 82 -3.50 8.09 -9.27
N GLY A 83 -4.06 8.80 -10.23
CA GLY A 83 -4.36 8.27 -11.57
C GLY A 83 -5.82 7.95 -11.85
N GLY A 84 -6.04 7.19 -12.92
CA GLY A 84 -7.32 6.94 -13.57
C GLY A 84 -8.13 5.77 -13.00
N PRO A 85 -9.18 5.33 -13.73
CA PRO A 85 -10.16 4.38 -13.24
C PRO A 85 -9.60 2.98 -13.00
N GLY A 86 -9.96 2.38 -11.87
CA GLY A 86 -9.59 1.00 -11.55
C GLY A 86 -9.79 0.63 -10.09
N ASP A 87 -9.71 -0.66 -9.79
CA ASP A 87 -9.90 -1.21 -8.44
C ASP A 87 -8.59 -1.20 -7.65
N LEU A 88 -8.57 -0.56 -6.49
CA LEU A 88 -7.44 -0.64 -5.55
C LEU A 88 -7.93 -1.22 -4.23
N THR A 89 -7.26 -2.24 -3.73
CA THR A 89 -7.46 -2.74 -2.37
C THR A 89 -6.18 -2.54 -1.59
N LEU A 90 -6.24 -1.74 -0.52
CA LEU A 90 -5.15 -1.58 0.44
C LEU A 90 -5.52 -2.32 1.71
N ILE A 91 -4.64 -3.20 2.16
CA ILE A 91 -4.87 -4.07 3.32
C ILE A 91 -3.82 -3.72 4.37
N SER A 92 -4.28 -3.14 5.47
CA SER A 92 -3.45 -2.77 6.61
C SER A 92 -3.48 -3.83 7.70
N ALA A 93 -2.35 -4.07 8.36
CA ALA A 93 -2.32 -4.93 9.55
C ALA A 93 -3.28 -4.37 10.62
N PRO A 94 -4.04 -5.21 11.36
CA PRO A 94 -5.00 -4.74 12.35
C PRO A 94 -4.44 -3.79 13.42
N ALA A 95 -3.15 -3.95 13.75
CA ALA A 95 -2.46 -3.14 14.75
C ALA A 95 -1.99 -1.77 14.22
N ALA A 96 -1.92 -1.59 12.90
CA ALA A 96 -1.55 -0.30 12.31
C ALA A 96 -2.74 0.65 12.38
N ALA A 97 -2.48 1.90 12.79
CA ALA A 97 -3.49 2.94 12.69
C ALA A 97 -3.43 3.57 11.29
N VAL A 98 -4.60 3.89 10.73
CA VAL A 98 -4.73 4.41 9.37
C VAL A 98 -5.59 5.67 9.38
N THR A 99 -5.13 6.70 8.69
CA THR A 99 -5.95 7.84 8.27
C THR A 99 -6.13 7.80 6.76
N ILE A 100 -7.33 8.16 6.30
CA ILE A 100 -7.72 8.16 4.90
C ILE A 100 -8.30 9.52 4.60
N ASN A 101 -7.70 10.22 3.64
CA ASN A 101 -8.25 11.39 2.98
C ASN A 101 -8.69 10.98 1.57
N ALA A 102 -9.98 11.10 1.28
CA ALA A 102 -10.56 10.68 0.02
C ALA A 102 -11.59 11.68 -0.51
N PRO A 103 -11.50 12.11 -1.77
CA PRO A 103 -12.49 12.99 -2.37
C PRO A 103 -13.81 12.25 -2.63
N ASP A 104 -14.91 12.99 -2.63
CA ASP A 104 -16.27 12.46 -2.89
C ASP A 104 -16.42 11.81 -4.28
N SER A 105 -15.53 12.12 -5.21
CA SER A 105 -15.50 11.54 -6.55
C SER A 105 -15.12 10.05 -6.59
N VAL A 106 -14.57 9.52 -5.50
CA VAL A 106 -14.13 8.12 -5.40
C VAL A 106 -15.16 7.29 -4.62
N ARG A 107 -15.51 6.11 -5.13
CA ARG A 107 -16.28 5.14 -4.36
C ARG A 107 -15.35 4.43 -3.38
N LEU A 108 -15.29 4.95 -2.15
CA LEU A 108 -14.54 4.32 -1.07
C LEU A 108 -15.37 3.23 -0.39
N LYS A 109 -14.86 2.00 -0.38
CA LYS A 109 -15.32 0.89 0.46
C LYS A 109 -14.39 0.78 1.65
N ARG A 110 -14.96 0.71 2.85
CA ARG A 110 -14.20 0.55 4.09
C ARG A 110 -15.02 -0.20 5.12
N ASP A 111 -14.34 -0.78 6.09
CA ASP A 111 -14.97 -1.20 7.34
C ASP A 111 -15.26 0.06 8.17
N GLU A 112 -16.54 0.41 8.34
CA GLU A 112 -16.94 1.62 9.08
C GLU A 112 -16.67 1.52 10.59
N ALA A 113 -16.58 0.32 11.15
CA ALA A 113 -16.20 0.14 12.55
C ALA A 113 -14.70 0.38 12.73
N ARG A 114 -13.89 -0.06 11.76
CA ARG A 114 -12.43 0.15 11.77
C ARG A 114 -12.05 1.55 11.35
N PHE A 115 -12.77 2.16 10.42
CA PHE A 115 -12.48 3.47 9.83
C PHE A 115 -13.71 4.40 9.92
N PRO A 116 -14.13 4.79 11.13
CA PRO A 116 -15.18 5.78 11.31
C PRO A 116 -14.74 7.14 10.75
N GLY A 117 -15.72 7.93 10.32
CA GLY A 117 -15.50 9.28 9.80
C GLY A 117 -16.53 9.67 8.76
N ARG A 118 -16.38 10.90 8.24
CA ARG A 118 -17.30 11.53 7.27
C ARG A 118 -16.55 12.58 6.47
N ASP A 119 -17.21 13.12 5.44
CA ASP A 119 -16.73 14.27 4.67
C ASP A 119 -15.31 14.06 4.10
N GLY A 120 -15.06 12.85 3.59
CA GLY A 120 -13.79 12.48 2.97
C GLY A 120 -12.66 12.15 3.94
N PHE A 121 -12.86 12.28 5.26
CA PHE A 121 -11.84 11.96 6.27
C PHE A 121 -12.26 10.79 7.16
N TYR A 122 -11.42 9.76 7.23
CA TYR A 122 -11.67 8.53 7.99
C TYR A 122 -10.43 8.12 8.74
N GLN A 123 -10.59 7.66 9.99
CA GLN A 123 -9.44 7.36 10.84
C GLN A 123 -9.74 6.16 11.74
N SER A 124 -8.77 5.27 11.89
CA SER A 124 -8.87 4.19 12.85
C SER A 124 -8.80 4.67 14.30
N PRO A 125 -9.50 4.00 15.24
CA PRO A 125 -9.33 4.26 16.66
C PRO A 125 -7.86 4.10 17.11
N GLY A 126 -7.48 4.81 18.18
CA GLY A 126 -6.15 4.65 18.79
C GLY A 126 -4.98 5.26 18.00
N TRP A 127 -5.25 6.06 16.97
CA TRP A 127 -4.25 6.69 16.10
C TRP A 127 -3.01 7.24 16.82
N ASN A 128 -3.20 8.07 17.85
CA ASN A 128 -2.10 8.73 18.59
C ASN A 128 -1.21 7.77 19.40
N HIS A 129 -1.59 6.51 19.55
CA HIS A 129 -0.89 5.52 20.37
C HIS A 129 -0.39 4.32 19.56
N ALA A 130 -0.63 4.30 18.25
CA ALA A 130 -0.21 3.20 17.40
C ALA A 130 1.31 3.22 17.18
N ALA A 131 1.91 2.02 17.20
CA ALA A 131 3.34 1.84 16.90
C ALA A 131 3.67 2.04 15.41
N SER A 132 2.66 2.07 14.55
CA SER A 132 2.81 2.30 13.11
C SER A 132 1.58 3.04 12.61
N GLN A 133 1.82 4.17 11.96
CA GLN A 133 0.80 5.05 11.41
C GLN A 133 0.88 5.08 9.89
N ILE A 134 -0.27 4.95 9.24
CA ILE A 134 -0.39 4.99 7.78
C ILE A 134 -1.30 6.14 7.39
N TRP A 135 -0.77 7.08 6.63
CA TRP A 135 -1.55 8.16 6.03
C TRP A 135 -1.85 7.78 4.59
N ILE A 136 -3.11 7.79 4.21
CA ILE A 136 -3.54 7.49 2.84
C ILE A 136 -4.20 8.72 2.27
N ASP A 137 -3.60 9.31 1.26
CA ASP A 137 -4.15 10.43 0.50
C ASP A 137 -4.52 9.97 -0.90
N ILE A 138 -5.79 10.17 -1.27
CA ILE A 138 -6.36 9.68 -2.51
C ILE A 138 -6.64 10.87 -3.43
N GLU A 139 -5.86 10.97 -4.51
CA GLU A 139 -6.04 11.92 -5.61
C GLU A 139 -6.37 11.16 -6.90
N ALA A 140 -7.28 10.18 -6.81
CA ALA A 140 -7.66 9.33 -7.93
C ALA A 140 -8.94 9.83 -8.62
N GLY A 141 -9.04 9.54 -9.93
CA GLY A 141 -10.27 9.68 -10.69
C GLY A 141 -11.33 8.62 -10.32
N ALA A 142 -12.42 8.57 -11.09
CA ALA A 142 -13.54 7.67 -10.84
C ALA A 142 -13.11 6.19 -10.73
N GLY A 143 -13.48 5.51 -9.64
CA GLY A 143 -13.11 4.12 -9.41
C GLY A 143 -13.58 3.62 -8.05
N THR A 144 -13.26 2.36 -7.74
CA THR A 144 -13.49 1.78 -6.41
C THR A 144 -12.16 1.62 -5.69
N ILE A 145 -12.07 2.20 -4.50
CA ILE A 145 -10.95 1.97 -3.58
C ILE A 145 -11.51 1.26 -2.36
N GLU A 146 -10.91 0.15 -1.97
CA GLU A 146 -11.25 -0.61 -0.77
C GLU A 146 -10.10 -0.53 0.22
N ILE A 147 -10.40 -0.13 1.45
CA ILE A 147 -9.44 -0.16 2.56
C ILE A 147 -9.91 -1.18 3.57
N ARG A 148 -9.02 -2.11 3.94
CA ARG A 148 -9.28 -3.21 4.88
C ARG A 148 -8.34 -3.17 6.07
#